data_AF-A0A430F7U6-F1
#
_entry.id   AF-A0A430F7U6-F1
#
_cell.length_a   1.000
_cell.length_b   1.000
_cell.length_c   1.000
_cell.angle_alpha   90.00
_cell.angle_beta   90.00
_cell.angle_gamma   90.00
#
_symmetry.space_group_name_H-M   'P 1'
#
loop_
_entity.id
_entity.type
_entity.pdbx_description
1 polymer ?
#
loop_
_entity_poly.entity_id
_entity_poly.type
_entity_poly.pdbx_seq_one_letter_code
_entity_poly.pdbx_strand_id
1 'polypeptide(L)'
;MRRCAYHLCPVLVPDEARYCRDHLVVRDHERASSRERGYGTAHRRMRRQWGRRLEAGELVTCPRCGLPILPGQAWDLGHNDARTAWTGPEHAHCNRAAGAVASHRMREHWSRL
;
A
#
# COMPACT_ATOMS: atom_id res chain seq x y z
N MET A 1 -22.29 21.22 3.49
CA MET A 1 -21.26 21.49 4.52
C MET A 1 -21.39 20.44 5.61
N ARG A 2 -20.28 19.89 6.08
CA ARG A 2 -20.27 18.87 7.14
C ARG A 2 -19.18 19.12 8.16
N ARG A 3 -19.30 18.50 9.34
CA ARG A 3 -18.26 18.56 10.36
C ARG A 3 -17.02 17.79 9.91
N CYS A 4 -15.83 18.33 10.22
CA CYS A 4 -14.57 17.61 10.07
C CYS A 4 -14.67 16.24 10.75
N ALA A 5 -14.19 15.18 10.09
CA ALA A 5 -14.30 13.81 10.60
C ALA A 5 -13.26 13.46 11.68
N TYR A 6 -12.44 14.42 12.12
CA TYR A 6 -11.53 14.23 13.25
C TYR A 6 -12.29 14.39 14.57
N HIS A 7 -11.96 13.58 15.58
CA HIS A 7 -12.71 13.49 16.83
C HIS A 7 -12.95 14.87 17.46
N LEU A 8 -14.22 15.19 17.71
CA LEU A 8 -14.72 16.44 18.31
C LEU A 8 -14.32 17.75 17.62
N CYS A 9 -13.74 17.70 16.41
CA CYS A 9 -13.36 18.92 15.71
C CYS A 9 -14.61 19.73 15.31
N PRO A 10 -14.76 21.00 15.74
CA PRO A 10 -15.96 21.79 15.47
C PRO A 10 -16.00 22.39 14.06
N VAL A 11 -14.90 22.33 13.30
CA VAL A 11 -14.75 22.99 12.00
C VAL A 11 -15.69 22.36 10.95
N LEU A 12 -16.43 23.20 10.23
CA LEU A 12 -17.21 22.81 9.05
C LEU A 12 -16.35 22.85 7.79
N VAL A 13 -16.51 21.84 6.93
CA VAL A 13 -15.80 21.67 5.67
C VAL A 13 -16.80 21.46 4.52
N PRO A 14 -16.40 21.70 3.26
CA PRO A 14 -17.18 21.31 2.09
C PRO A 14 -17.54 19.83 2.11
N ASP A 15 -18.63 19.43 1.46
CA ASP A 15 -19.12 18.05 1.56
C ASP A 15 -18.13 17.03 0.97
N GLU A 16 -17.41 17.41 -0.08
CA GLU A 16 -16.32 16.67 -0.69
C GLU A 16 -15.08 16.52 0.21
N ALA A 17 -14.89 17.43 1.18
CA ALA A 17 -13.71 17.45 2.05
C ALA A 17 -13.93 16.65 3.33
N ARG A 18 -13.01 15.74 3.67
CA ARG A 18 -13.13 14.85 4.84
C ARG A 18 -12.62 15.45 6.15
N TYR A 19 -11.58 16.27 6.06
CA TYR A 19 -10.91 16.86 7.21
C TYR A 19 -10.66 18.34 6.91
N CYS A 20 -10.58 19.17 7.95
CA CYS A 20 -10.10 20.54 7.80
C CYS A 20 -8.60 20.54 7.47
N ARG A 21 -8.06 21.68 7.02
CA ARG A 21 -6.66 21.81 6.62
C ARG A 21 -5.69 21.34 7.71
N ASP A 22 -5.92 21.70 8.96
CA ASP A 22 -5.03 21.35 10.06
C ASP A 22 -5.00 19.84 10.30
N HIS A 23 -6.16 19.19 10.32
CA HIS A 23 -6.24 17.73 10.49
C HIS A 23 -5.80 16.95 9.24
N LEU A 24 -5.88 17.55 8.04
CA LEU A 24 -5.24 16.99 6.85
C LEU A 24 -3.72 16.98 6.99
N VAL A 25 -3.14 18.09 7.47
CA VAL A 25 -1.70 18.22 7.72
C VAL A 25 -1.25 17.20 8.77
N VAL A 26 -1.95 17.09 9.90
CA VAL A 26 -1.65 16.07 10.93
C VAL A 26 -1.68 14.67 10.34
N ARG A 27 -2.75 14.30 9.63
CA ARG A 27 -2.86 12.99 8.99
C ARG A 27 -1.75 12.74 7.97
N ASP A 28 -1.36 13.75 7.21
CA ASP A 28 -0.31 13.63 6.19
C ASP A 28 1.09 13.54 6.84
N HIS A 29 1.31 14.16 8.00
CA HIS A 29 2.51 13.96 8.82
C HIS A 29 2.55 12.56 9.47
N GLU A 30 1.42 12.07 10.00
CA GLU A 30 1.31 10.71 10.54
C GLU A 30 1.50 9.66 9.45
N ARG A 31 1.07 9.97 8.22
CA ARG A 31 1.38 9.14 7.05
C ARG A 31 2.83 9.35 6.66
N ALA A 32 3.70 8.47 7.18
CA ALA A 32 5.06 8.27 6.69
C ALA A 32 5.13 8.39 5.15
N SER A 33 6.15 9.08 4.64
CA SER A 33 6.34 9.34 3.21
C SER A 33 6.39 8.04 2.39
N SER A 34 6.13 8.11 1.09
CA SER A 34 6.23 6.91 0.23
C SER A 34 7.60 6.21 0.33
N ARG A 35 8.67 6.97 0.59
CA ARG A 35 10.02 6.45 0.85
C ARG A 35 10.09 5.67 2.17
N GLU A 36 9.56 6.24 3.25
CA GLU A 36 9.49 5.61 4.57
C GLU A 36 8.53 4.41 4.60
N ARG A 37 7.51 4.41 3.73
CA ARG A 37 6.60 3.27 3.51
C ARG A 37 7.19 2.16 2.64
N GLY A 38 8.48 2.23 2.31
CA GLY A 38 9.19 1.18 1.57
C GLY A 38 9.19 1.36 0.04
N TYR A 39 8.52 2.36 -0.54
CA TYR A 39 8.53 2.58 -2.01
C TYR A 39 9.73 3.43 -2.49
N GLY A 40 10.84 3.38 -1.75
CA GLY A 40 12.06 4.13 -2.03
C GLY A 40 12.83 3.68 -3.28
N THR A 41 14.04 4.23 -3.44
CA THR A 41 14.98 3.86 -4.53
C THR A 41 15.26 2.35 -4.57
N ALA A 42 15.43 1.72 -3.39
CA ALA A 42 15.65 0.29 -3.26
C ALA A 42 14.51 -0.54 -3.87
N HIS A 43 13.25 -0.18 -3.58
CA HIS A 43 12.08 -0.84 -4.15
C HIS A 43 12.02 -0.70 -5.67
N ARG A 44 12.27 0.50 -6.20
CA ARG A 44 12.30 0.71 -7.65
C ARG A 44 13.40 -0.11 -8.34
N ARG A 45 14.59 -0.20 -7.72
CA ARG A 45 15.69 -1.03 -8.22
C ARG A 45 15.32 -2.51 -8.22
N MET A 46 14.79 -3.01 -7.12
CA MET A 46 14.37 -4.40 -6.99
C MET A 46 13.25 -4.74 -7.98
N ARG A 47 12.25 -3.86 -8.13
CA ARG A 47 11.17 -4.04 -9.11
C ARG A 47 11.70 -4.11 -10.54
N ARG A 48 12.69 -3.27 -10.91
CA ARG A 48 13.34 -3.33 -12.22
C ARG A 48 14.14 -4.61 -12.42
N GLN A 49 14.85 -5.07 -11.39
CA GLN A 49 15.62 -6.31 -11.46
C GLN A 49 14.71 -7.52 -11.73
N TRP A 50 13.58 -7.62 -11.03
CA TRP A 50 12.58 -8.65 -11.26
C TRP A 50 11.88 -8.52 -12.62
N GLY A 51 11.59 -7.30 -13.05
CA GLY A 51 11.03 -7.06 -14.39
C GLY A 51 11.90 -7.67 -15.49
N ARG A 52 13.23 -7.44 -15.44
CA ARG A 52 14.18 -8.03 -16.40
C ARG A 52 14.19 -9.56 -16.37
N ARG A 53 14.06 -10.17 -15.20
CA ARG A 53 14.02 -11.64 -15.03
C ARG A 53 12.77 -12.24 -15.68
N LEU A 54 11.61 -11.63 -15.40
CA LEU A 54 10.34 -12.03 -15.99
C LEU A 54 10.32 -11.83 -17.51
N GLU A 55 10.86 -10.71 -18.00
CA GLU A 55 11.01 -10.43 -19.44
C GLU A 55 11.95 -11.43 -20.13
N ALA A 56 12.98 -11.91 -19.42
CA ALA A 56 13.88 -12.96 -19.90
C ALA A 56 13.25 -14.37 -19.87
N GLY A 57 11.97 -14.49 -19.46
CA GLY A 57 11.25 -15.76 -19.41
C GLY A 57 11.50 -16.59 -18.15
N GLU A 58 12.07 -15.99 -17.10
CA GLU A 58 12.27 -16.69 -15.84
C GLU A 58 10.94 -17.03 -15.17
N LEU A 59 10.77 -18.29 -14.78
CA LEU A 59 9.55 -18.79 -14.16
C LEU A 59 9.53 -18.39 -12.68
N VAL A 60 8.92 -17.24 -12.38
CA VAL A 60 8.82 -16.73 -11.01
C VAL A 60 7.47 -17.12 -10.41
N THR A 61 7.49 -17.87 -9.32
CA THR A 61 6.28 -18.29 -8.61
C THR A 61 5.79 -17.19 -7.66
N CYS A 62 4.50 -16.86 -7.72
CA CYS A 62 3.89 -15.96 -6.78
C CYS A 62 3.83 -16.61 -5.37
N PRO A 63 4.41 -16.00 -4.33
CA PRO A 63 4.44 -16.57 -2.98
C PRO A 63 3.06 -16.61 -2.29
N ARG A 64 2.03 -15.98 -2.86
CA ARG A 64 0.67 -15.96 -2.31
C ARG A 64 -0.20 -17.10 -2.81
N CYS A 65 -0.24 -17.31 -4.12
CA CYS A 65 -1.08 -18.34 -4.74
C CYS A 65 -0.31 -19.57 -5.20
N GLY A 66 1.03 -19.55 -5.19
CA GLY A 66 1.86 -20.66 -5.65
C GLY A 66 1.89 -20.85 -7.17
N LEU A 67 1.24 -19.98 -7.94
CA LEU A 67 1.21 -20.05 -9.40
C LEU A 67 2.35 -19.21 -10.02
N PRO A 68 2.90 -19.63 -11.17
CA PRO A 68 3.88 -18.83 -11.90
C PRO A 68 3.27 -17.54 -12.43
N ILE A 69 4.05 -16.46 -12.38
CA ILE A 69 3.73 -15.19 -13.01
C ILE A 69 4.25 -15.26 -14.45
N LEU A 70 3.33 -15.29 -15.40
CA LEU A 70 3.65 -15.37 -16.82
C LEU A 70 4.11 -14.01 -17.37
N PRO A 71 4.93 -14.00 -18.44
CA PRO A 71 5.29 -12.77 -19.13
C PRO A 71 4.05 -11.95 -19.53
N GLY A 72 4.08 -10.65 -19.27
CA GLY A 72 2.98 -9.73 -19.56
C GLY A 72 1.85 -9.68 -18.51
N GLN A 73 1.84 -10.58 -17.52
CA GLN A 73 0.88 -10.48 -16.42
C GLN A 73 1.23 -9.33 -15.47
N ALA A 74 0.21 -8.65 -14.96
CA ALA A 74 0.40 -7.58 -13.98
C ALA A 74 0.86 -8.16 -12.63
N TRP A 75 1.98 -7.62 -12.12
CA TRP A 75 2.57 -8.02 -10.86
C TRP A 75 3.08 -6.82 -10.04
N ASP A 76 3.10 -7.00 -8.73
CA ASP A 76 3.58 -6.05 -7.74
C ASP A 76 4.72 -6.68 -6.92
N LEU A 77 5.66 -5.87 -6.44
CA LEU A 77 6.75 -6.36 -5.61
C LEU A 77 6.26 -6.49 -4.15
N GLY A 78 6.16 -7.72 -3.67
CA GLY A 78 5.80 -8.01 -2.28
C GLY A 78 6.91 -7.68 -1.28
N HIS A 79 6.52 -7.47 -0.04
CA HIS A 79 7.42 -7.22 1.09
C HIS A 79 6.94 -7.95 2.35
N ASN A 80 7.85 -8.17 3.30
CA ASN A 80 7.47 -8.63 4.64
C ASN A 80 6.72 -7.53 5.41
N ASP A 81 6.01 -7.87 6.48
CA ASP A 81 5.19 -6.88 7.23
C ASP A 81 6.04 -5.75 7.82
N ALA A 82 7.28 -6.05 8.20
CA ALA A 82 8.27 -5.07 8.68
C ALA A 82 8.80 -4.13 7.57
N ARG A 83 8.50 -4.40 6.29
CA ARG A 83 9.00 -3.66 5.11
C ARG A 83 10.52 -3.58 5.00
N THR A 84 11.24 -4.52 5.61
CA THR A 84 12.70 -4.61 5.59
C THR A 84 13.23 -5.55 4.51
N ALA A 85 12.40 -6.44 3.99
CA ALA A 85 12.77 -7.42 2.98
C ALA A 85 11.69 -7.58 1.91
N TRP A 86 12.13 -7.89 0.69
CA TRP A 86 11.27 -8.18 -0.46
C TRP A 86 10.97 -9.67 -0.52
N THR A 87 9.70 -10.04 -0.61
CA THR A 87 9.27 -11.45 -0.77
C THR A 87 9.32 -11.89 -2.24
N GLY A 88 9.45 -10.93 -3.16
CA GLY A 88 9.51 -11.16 -4.60
C GLY A 88 8.24 -10.74 -5.33
N PRO A 89 8.13 -11.04 -6.63
CA PRO A 89 6.97 -10.72 -7.44
C PRO A 89 5.72 -11.45 -6.96
N GLU A 90 4.63 -10.71 -6.81
CA GLU A 90 3.30 -11.21 -6.51
C GLU A 90 2.33 -10.80 -7.62
N HIS A 91 1.36 -11.63 -7.97
CA HIS A 91 0.28 -11.22 -8.86
C HIS A 91 -0.38 -9.95 -8.32
N ALA A 92 -0.65 -8.97 -9.18
CA ALA A 92 -1.18 -7.68 -8.74
C ALA A 92 -2.55 -7.82 -8.05
N HIS A 93 -3.35 -8.83 -8.42
CA HIS A 93 -4.59 -9.13 -7.72
C HIS A 93 -4.32 -9.72 -6.32
N CYS A 94 -3.42 -10.69 -6.20
CA CYS A 94 -3.07 -11.31 -4.92
C CYS A 94 -2.48 -10.29 -3.92
N ASN A 95 -1.57 -9.43 -4.41
CA ASN A 95 -0.96 -8.39 -3.58
C ASN A 95 -1.99 -7.37 -3.08
N ARG A 96 -2.87 -6.89 -3.97
CA ARG A 96 -3.91 -5.92 -3.62
C ARG A 96 -4.99 -6.51 -2.71
N ALA A 97 -5.37 -7.76 -2.90
CA ALA A 97 -6.27 -8.47 -2.00
C ALA A 97 -5.68 -8.59 -0.57
N ALA A 98 -4.40 -8.95 -0.46
CA ALA A 98 -3.69 -8.98 0.83
C ALA A 98 -3.66 -7.59 1.49
N GLY A 99 -3.41 -6.54 0.71
CA GLY A 99 -3.46 -5.15 1.19
C GLY A 99 -4.85 -4.72 1.68
N ALA A 100 -5.92 -5.17 1.00
CA ALA A 100 -7.29 -4.88 1.41
C ALA A 100 -7.64 -5.55 2.75
N VAL A 101 -7.27 -6.81 2.94
CA VAL A 101 -7.47 -7.53 4.22
C VAL A 101 -6.71 -6.87 5.37
N ALA A 102 -5.45 -6.45 5.14
CA ALA A 102 -4.66 -5.72 6.13
C ALA A 102 -5.30 -4.35 6.49
N SER A 103 -5.82 -3.63 5.49
CA SER A 103 -6.49 -2.34 5.69
C SER A 103 -7.79 -2.46 6.48
N HIS A 104 -8.55 -3.56 6.30
CA HIS A 104 -9.76 -3.82 7.08
C HIS A 104 -9.45 -4.03 8.56
N ARG A 105 -8.40 -4.80 8.91
CA ARG A 105 -7.96 -4.99 10.31
C ARG A 105 -7.55 -3.68 10.98
N MET A 106 -6.93 -2.74 10.25
CA MET A 106 -6.56 -1.43 10.80
C MET A 106 -7.77 -0.52 11.06
N ARG A 107 -8.88 -0.66 10.32
CA ARG A 107 -10.07 0.19 10.54
C ARG A 107 -10.70 -0.02 11.92
N GLU A 108 -10.58 -1.22 12.47
CA GLU A 108 -11.12 -1.57 13.80
C GLU A 108 -10.40 -0.84 14.95
N HIS A 109 -9.16 -0.37 14.73
CA HIS A 109 -8.37 0.34 15.74
C HIS A 109 -8.69 1.84 15.81
N TRP A 110 -9.17 2.44 14.71
CA TRP A 110 -9.46 3.88 14.63
C TRP A 110 -10.95 4.22 14.83
N SER A 111 -11.77 3.20 15.09
CA SER A 111 -13.22 3.34 15.26
C SER A 111 -13.76 2.74 16.56
N ARG A 112 -12.89 2.26 17.47
CA ARG A 112 -13.31 1.96 18.85
C ARG A 112 -13.41 3.26 19.65
N LEU A 113 -14.66 3.66 19.81
CA LEU A 113 -15.34 4.37 20.91
C LEU A 113 -14.44 5.08 21.93
#